data_AF-A0A4U0RZI8-F1
#
_entry.id   AF-A0A4U0RZI8-F1
#
_cell.length_a   1.000
_cell.length_b   1.000
_cell.length_c   1.000
_cell.angle_alpha   90.00
_cell.angle_beta   90.00
_cell.angle_gamma   90.00
#
_symmetry.space_group_name_H-M   'P 1'
#
loop_
_entity.id
_entity.type
_entity.pdbx_description
1 polymer ?
#
loop_
_entity_poly.entity_id
_entity_poly.type
_entity_poly.pdbx_seq_one_letter_code
_entity_poly.pdbx_strand_id
1 'polypeptide(L)'
;MTHDDTLSQFEIGTDPFTAKELAAISDYRKAINGVGDLVEGIEPKDLIRLGPGLDATGVRYLLAEMADGLNRWYLALDKALAELLTCTAGSTGHSVAAKRFLKFESSVYHQTRQAFEYAVTVFLLGRDNGPTGNYPPATFTVDLARQSLLGYS
;
A
#
# COMPACT_ATOMS: atom_id res chain seq x y z
N MET A 1 -11.35 -23.94 1.94
CA MET A 1 -10.79 -22.56 1.93
C MET A 1 -9.37 -22.72 2.42
N THR A 2 -8.41 -22.82 1.51
CA THR A 2 -7.06 -23.29 1.83
C THR A 2 -6.20 -22.15 2.34
N HIS A 3 -5.51 -22.43 3.44
CA HIS A 3 -4.35 -21.68 3.90
C HIS A 3 -3.36 -21.60 2.74
N ASP A 4 -3.09 -20.39 2.24
CA ASP A 4 -2.08 -20.15 1.22
C ASP A 4 -0.74 -19.86 1.92
N ASP A 5 0.38 -20.28 1.34
CA ASP A 5 1.73 -20.19 1.93
C ASP A 5 2.11 -18.74 2.29
N THR A 6 1.48 -17.77 1.63
CA THR A 6 1.59 -16.33 1.90
C THR A 6 1.09 -15.90 3.27
N LEU A 7 0.19 -16.69 3.91
CA LEU A 7 -0.34 -16.41 5.24
C LEU A 7 0.47 -17.08 6.36
N SER A 8 1.10 -18.22 6.06
CA SER A 8 1.87 -19.02 7.03
C SER A 8 2.99 -18.22 7.70
N GLN A 9 3.56 -17.22 7.02
CA GLN A 9 4.57 -16.31 7.59
C GLN A 9 4.05 -15.48 8.78
N PHE A 10 2.75 -15.20 8.84
CA PHE A 10 2.16 -14.38 9.91
C PHE A 10 1.84 -15.20 11.16
N GLU A 11 1.69 -16.52 11.02
CA GLU A 11 1.35 -17.47 12.08
C GLU A 11 2.58 -18.00 12.84
N ILE A 12 3.80 -17.73 12.37
CA ILE A 12 5.02 -18.25 12.99
C ILE A 12 5.09 -17.89 14.48
N GLY A 13 5.11 -18.92 15.32
CA GLY A 13 5.19 -18.76 16.78
C GLY A 13 3.95 -18.15 17.42
N THR A 14 2.77 -18.26 16.78
CA THR A 14 1.48 -17.84 17.34
C THR A 14 0.34 -18.75 16.88
N ASP A 15 -0.87 -18.52 17.39
CA ASP A 15 -2.05 -19.26 16.96
C ASP A 15 -2.39 -18.95 15.50
N PRO A 16 -2.90 -19.94 14.75
CA PRO A 16 -3.29 -19.73 13.36
C PRO A 16 -4.50 -18.80 13.25
N PHE A 17 -4.73 -18.29 12.05
CA PHE A 17 -5.92 -17.49 11.75
C PHE A 17 -7.20 -18.26 12.04
N THR A 18 -8.16 -17.58 12.65
CA THR A 18 -9.51 -18.11 12.82
C THR A 18 -10.24 -18.17 11.48
N ALA A 19 -11.27 -19.00 11.38
CA ALA A 19 -12.10 -19.09 10.17
C ALA A 19 -12.73 -17.74 9.76
N LYS A 20 -13.08 -16.89 10.75
CA LYS A 20 -13.59 -15.53 10.49
C LYS A 20 -12.51 -14.61 9.92
N GLU A 21 -11.28 -14.68 10.45
CA GLU A 21 -10.17 -13.89 9.94
C GLU A 21 -9.80 -14.30 8.52
N LEU A 22 -9.77 -15.59 8.23
CA LEU A 22 -9.53 -16.10 6.87
C LEU A 22 -10.61 -15.61 5.88
N ALA A 23 -11.88 -15.54 6.30
CA ALA A 23 -12.95 -14.99 5.48
C ALA A 23 -12.75 -13.49 5.22
N ALA A 24 -12.44 -12.69 6.24
CA ALA A 24 -12.16 -11.26 6.11
C ALA A 24 -10.93 -11.00 5.21
N ILE A 25 -9.86 -11.79 5.36
CA ILE A 25 -8.67 -11.73 4.49
C ILE A 25 -9.04 -12.06 3.04
N SER A 26 -9.90 -13.06 2.82
CA SER A 26 -10.36 -13.41 1.47
C SER A 26 -11.12 -12.25 0.82
N ASP A 27 -12.01 -11.59 1.57
CA ASP A 27 -12.80 -10.48 1.04
C ASP A 27 -11.94 -9.23 0.82
N TYR A 28 -10.98 -8.96 1.69
CA TYR A 28 -9.94 -7.96 1.47
C TYR A 28 -9.18 -8.22 0.16
N ARG A 29 -8.64 -9.43 -0.03
CA ARG A 29 -7.88 -9.80 -1.23
C ARG A 29 -8.71 -9.66 -2.52
N LYS A 30 -9.99 -10.03 -2.49
CA LYS A 30 -10.90 -9.83 -3.62
C LYS A 30 -11.10 -8.33 -3.92
N ALA A 31 -11.26 -7.50 -2.89
CA ALA A 31 -11.50 -6.07 -3.05
C ALA A 31 -10.31 -5.34 -3.69
N ILE A 32 -9.09 -5.81 -3.43
CA ILE A 32 -7.85 -5.21 -3.98
C ILE A 32 -7.32 -5.93 -5.24
N ASN A 33 -8.06 -6.92 -5.75
CA ASN A 33 -7.61 -7.70 -6.91
C ASN A 33 -7.34 -6.79 -8.12
N GLY A 34 -6.16 -6.94 -8.74
CA GLY A 34 -5.71 -6.11 -9.86
C GLY A 34 -5.28 -4.68 -9.49
N VAL A 35 -5.44 -4.24 -8.23
CA VAL A 35 -4.89 -2.95 -7.79
C VAL A 35 -3.36 -3.01 -7.76
N GLY A 36 -2.79 -4.12 -7.27
CA GLY A 36 -1.35 -4.37 -7.23
C GLY A 36 -0.72 -4.20 -8.62
N ASP A 37 -1.23 -4.89 -9.63
CA ASP A 37 -0.71 -4.84 -11.00
C ASP A 37 -0.85 -3.43 -11.61
N LEU A 38 -1.92 -2.71 -11.28
CA LEU A 38 -2.15 -1.33 -11.75
C LEU A 38 -1.14 -0.34 -11.16
N VAL A 39 -0.67 -0.60 -9.93
CA VAL A 39 0.25 0.28 -9.19
C VAL A 39 1.69 -0.25 -9.14
N GLU A 40 1.93 -1.44 -9.70
CA GLU A 40 3.25 -2.03 -9.82
C GLU A 40 4.09 -1.21 -10.81
N GLY A 41 5.33 -0.90 -10.43
CA GLY A 41 6.23 -0.13 -11.27
C GLY A 41 5.92 1.37 -11.35
N ILE A 42 5.19 1.94 -10.37
CA ILE A 42 5.13 3.40 -10.21
C ILE A 42 6.50 3.92 -9.75
N GLU A 43 7.38 4.09 -10.71
CA GLU A 43 8.60 4.86 -10.55
C GLU A 43 8.48 6.16 -11.37
N PRO A 44 9.06 7.27 -10.88
CA PRO A 44 9.06 8.52 -11.64
C PRO A 44 9.63 8.37 -13.05
N LYS A 45 10.64 7.50 -13.23
CA LYS A 45 11.24 7.20 -14.53
C LYS A 45 10.25 6.56 -15.51
N ASP A 46 9.30 5.78 -15.00
CA ASP A 46 8.29 5.08 -15.80
C ASP A 46 7.08 5.97 -16.10
N LEU A 47 6.78 6.96 -15.24
CA LEU A 47 5.84 8.03 -15.56
C LEU A 47 6.42 9.06 -16.55
N ILE A 48 7.73 9.36 -16.48
CA ILE A 48 8.40 10.25 -17.45
C ILE A 48 8.43 9.63 -18.85
N ARG A 49 8.48 8.29 -18.97
CA ARG A 49 8.33 7.57 -20.26
C ARG A 49 6.96 7.77 -20.91
N LEU A 50 5.94 8.18 -20.15
CA LEU A 50 4.64 8.62 -20.67
C LEU A 50 4.66 10.05 -21.22
N GLY A 51 5.85 10.60 -21.48
CA GLY A 51 6.13 11.95 -21.96
C GLY A 51 5.43 12.37 -23.27
N PRO A 52 5.80 13.53 -23.84
CA PRO A 52 4.92 14.50 -24.54
C PRO A 52 4.30 14.05 -25.89
N GLY A 53 4.33 12.76 -26.21
CA GLY A 53 3.67 12.13 -27.36
C GLY A 53 2.39 11.36 -27.02
N LEU A 54 2.10 11.06 -25.75
CA LEU A 54 0.77 10.66 -25.28
C LEU A 54 -0.03 11.92 -24.97
N ASP A 55 -1.30 11.97 -25.37
CA ASP A 55 -2.12 13.13 -25.05
C ASP A 55 -2.14 13.33 -23.52
N ALA A 56 -2.11 14.59 -23.07
CA ALA A 56 -2.15 14.88 -21.65
C ALA A 56 -3.39 14.26 -20.96
N THR A 57 -4.41 13.91 -21.76
CA THR A 57 -5.63 13.20 -21.33
C THR A 57 -5.36 11.76 -20.89
N GLY A 58 -4.56 10.97 -21.62
CA GLY A 58 -4.32 9.56 -21.37
C GLY A 58 -3.47 9.33 -20.13
N VAL A 59 -2.47 10.19 -19.91
CA VAL A 59 -1.70 10.16 -18.66
C VAL A 59 -2.56 10.57 -17.47
N ARG A 60 -3.38 11.62 -17.62
CA ARG A 60 -4.34 12.02 -16.55
C ARG A 60 -5.33 10.91 -16.24
N TYR A 61 -5.84 10.21 -17.25
CA TYR A 61 -6.75 9.08 -17.08
C TYR A 61 -6.07 7.93 -16.32
N LEU A 62 -4.86 7.55 -16.71
CA LEU A 62 -4.10 6.51 -16.00
C LEU A 62 -3.82 6.88 -14.54
N LEU A 63 -3.41 8.12 -14.29
CA LEU A 63 -3.18 8.62 -12.93
C LEU A 63 -4.48 8.63 -12.10
N ALA A 64 -5.62 8.94 -12.72
CA ALA A 64 -6.93 8.87 -12.07
C ALA A 64 -7.31 7.42 -11.74
N GLU A 65 -7.14 6.48 -12.68
CA GLU A 65 -7.39 5.05 -12.41
C GLU A 65 -6.51 4.50 -11.29
N MET A 66 -5.23 4.86 -11.26
CA MET A 66 -4.31 4.49 -10.18
C MET A 66 -4.78 5.07 -8.83
N ALA A 67 -5.20 6.35 -8.81
CA ALA A 67 -5.73 6.98 -7.60
C ALA A 67 -7.02 6.28 -7.10
N ASP A 68 -7.92 5.92 -8.01
CA ASP A 68 -9.13 5.17 -7.69
C ASP A 68 -8.81 3.75 -7.19
N GLY A 69 -7.78 3.11 -7.75
CA GLY A 69 -7.21 1.85 -7.25
C GLY A 69 -6.72 1.96 -5.81
N LEU A 70 -5.90 2.97 -5.52
CA LEU A 70 -5.40 3.25 -4.17
C LEU A 70 -6.53 3.58 -3.18
N ASN A 71 -7.58 4.27 -3.62
CA ASN A 71 -8.74 4.54 -2.78
C ASN A 71 -9.53 3.27 -2.46
N ARG A 72 -9.72 2.37 -3.45
CA ARG A 72 -10.31 1.05 -3.21
C ARG A 72 -9.48 0.23 -2.23
N TRP A 73 -8.16 0.26 -2.35
CA TRP A 73 -7.26 -0.41 -1.40
C TRP A 73 -7.40 0.16 0.01
N TYR A 74 -7.42 1.48 0.17
CA TYR A 74 -7.66 2.13 1.47
C TYR A 74 -8.96 1.67 2.12
N LEU A 75 -10.08 1.68 1.38
CA LEU A 75 -11.38 1.25 1.91
C LEU A 75 -11.39 -0.24 2.27
N ALA A 76 -10.70 -1.08 1.49
CA ALA A 76 -10.55 -2.50 1.80
C ALA A 76 -9.75 -2.72 3.09
N LEU A 77 -8.67 -1.95 3.30
CA LEU A 77 -7.88 -1.99 4.54
C LEU A 77 -8.68 -1.53 5.76
N ASP A 78 -9.41 -0.42 5.64
CA ASP A 78 -10.27 0.11 6.72
C ASP A 78 -11.35 -0.92 7.12
N LYS A 79 -11.98 -1.53 6.11
CA LYS A 79 -12.93 -2.63 6.33
C LYS A 79 -12.26 -3.84 7.00
N ALA A 80 -11.08 -4.26 6.54
CA ALA A 80 -10.34 -5.37 7.13
C ALA A 80 -9.95 -5.09 8.59
N LEU A 81 -9.55 -3.85 8.92
CA LEU A 81 -9.28 -3.40 10.29
C LEU A 81 -10.52 -3.53 11.18
N ALA A 82 -11.72 -3.27 10.67
CA ALA A 82 -12.96 -3.46 11.43
C ALA A 82 -13.37 -4.94 11.53
N GLU A 83 -13.24 -5.72 10.46
CA GLU A 83 -13.77 -7.09 10.36
C GLU A 83 -12.83 -8.17 10.92
N LEU A 84 -11.52 -7.91 10.98
CA LEU A 84 -10.55 -8.80 11.62
C LEU A 84 -10.61 -8.77 13.15
N LEU A 85 -11.56 -8.04 13.74
CA LEU A 85 -11.87 -8.11 15.16
C LEU A 85 -12.56 -9.45 15.46
N THR A 86 -11.79 -10.42 15.96
CA THR A 86 -12.36 -11.67 16.46
C THR A 86 -12.29 -11.73 17.97
N CYS A 87 -13.46 -11.83 18.61
CA CYS A 87 -13.57 -12.13 20.02
C CYS A 87 -13.18 -13.59 20.27
N THR A 88 -11.99 -13.81 20.80
CA THR A 88 -11.68 -15.00 21.60
C THR A 88 -11.20 -14.54 22.97
N ALA A 89 -12.15 -14.57 23.92
CA ALA A 89 -12.01 -14.32 25.35
C ALA A 89 -11.44 -12.94 25.80
N GLY A 90 -12.35 -12.08 26.26
CA GLY A 90 -12.07 -11.08 27.31
C GLY A 90 -11.68 -9.67 26.88
N SER A 91 -11.03 -9.49 25.73
CA SER A 91 -10.71 -8.16 25.19
C SER A 91 -10.87 -8.13 23.68
N THR A 92 -11.64 -7.18 23.16
CA THR A 92 -11.81 -6.91 21.72
C THR A 92 -10.45 -6.66 21.08
N GLY A 93 -9.87 -7.65 20.41
CA GLY A 93 -8.56 -7.50 19.78
C GLY A 93 -8.31 -8.56 18.72
N HIS A 94 -7.67 -8.14 17.63
CA HIS A 94 -7.14 -9.02 16.59
C HIS A 94 -6.25 -10.14 17.17
N SER A 95 -6.27 -11.33 16.56
CA SER A 95 -5.22 -12.34 16.81
C SER A 95 -3.85 -11.76 16.47
N VAL A 96 -2.79 -12.32 17.04
CA VAL A 96 -1.41 -11.85 16.76
C VAL A 96 -1.08 -12.02 15.27
N ALA A 97 -1.54 -13.09 14.62
CA ALA A 97 -1.39 -13.29 13.18
C ALA A 97 -2.12 -12.20 12.37
N ALA A 98 -3.38 -11.89 12.71
CA ALA A 98 -4.13 -10.80 12.08
C ALA A 98 -3.48 -9.42 12.26
N LYS A 99 -2.91 -9.13 13.43
CA LYS A 99 -2.14 -7.88 13.64
C LYS A 99 -0.92 -7.80 12.72
N ARG A 100 -0.19 -8.91 12.57
CA ARG A 100 0.99 -8.96 11.70
C ARG A 100 0.62 -8.79 10.23
N PHE A 101 -0.43 -9.47 9.78
CA PHE A 101 -0.98 -9.33 8.44
C PHE A 101 -1.38 -7.88 8.15
N LEU A 102 -2.24 -7.29 8.99
CA LEU A 102 -2.69 -5.90 8.84
C LEU A 102 -1.53 -4.92 8.82
N LYS A 103 -0.56 -5.09 9.73
CA LYS A 103 0.63 -4.24 9.76
C LYS A 103 1.44 -4.31 8.47
N PHE A 104 1.62 -5.52 7.92
CA PHE A 104 2.32 -5.72 6.66
C PHE A 104 1.56 -5.03 5.52
N GLU A 105 0.28 -5.34 5.34
CA GLU A 105 -0.55 -4.79 4.26
C GLU A 105 -0.68 -3.27 4.33
N SER A 106 -0.87 -2.69 5.52
CA SER A 106 -0.88 -1.24 5.70
C SER A 106 0.47 -0.62 5.34
N SER A 107 1.59 -1.26 5.70
CA SER A 107 2.93 -0.77 5.33
C SER A 107 3.13 -0.75 3.82
N VAL A 108 2.72 -1.81 3.13
CA VAL A 108 2.80 -1.89 1.66
C VAL A 108 1.95 -0.80 1.03
N TYR A 109 0.68 -0.66 1.44
CA TYR A 109 -0.21 0.40 0.96
C TYR A 109 0.40 1.80 1.13
N HIS A 110 0.92 2.12 2.32
CA HIS A 110 1.50 3.44 2.58
C HIS A 110 2.72 3.71 1.72
N GLN A 111 3.60 2.72 1.54
CA GLN A 111 4.78 2.85 0.70
C GLN A 111 4.38 3.08 -0.77
N THR A 112 3.44 2.30 -1.29
CA THR A 112 2.92 2.45 -2.65
C THR A 112 2.25 3.80 -2.86
N ARG A 113 1.44 4.26 -1.90
CA ARG A 113 0.81 5.58 -1.94
C ARG A 113 1.85 6.70 -2.00
N GLN A 114 2.89 6.65 -1.16
CA GLN A 114 3.96 7.64 -1.17
C GLN A 114 4.75 7.61 -2.49
N ALA A 115 5.00 6.43 -3.04
CA ALA A 115 5.64 6.29 -4.36
C ALA A 115 4.79 6.94 -5.46
N PHE A 116 3.48 6.72 -5.45
CA PHE A 116 2.53 7.36 -6.35
C PHE A 116 2.53 8.88 -6.22
N GLU A 117 2.38 9.41 -5.00
CA GLU A 117 2.38 10.86 -4.73
C GLU A 117 3.69 11.51 -5.21
N TYR A 118 4.83 10.87 -4.94
CA TYR A 118 6.14 11.33 -5.39
C TYR A 118 6.27 11.32 -6.92
N ALA A 119 5.89 10.23 -7.57
CA ALA A 119 6.00 10.08 -9.02
C ALA A 119 5.08 11.06 -9.77
N VAL A 120 3.83 11.24 -9.30
CA VAL A 120 2.90 12.25 -9.84
C VAL A 120 3.47 13.66 -9.69
N THR A 121 4.10 13.96 -8.55
CA THR A 121 4.70 15.28 -8.31
C THR A 121 5.86 15.56 -9.26
N VAL A 122 6.80 14.61 -9.42
CA VAL A 122 7.92 14.73 -10.35
C VAL A 122 7.41 14.94 -11.78
N PHE A 123 6.41 14.16 -12.20
CA PHE A 123 5.81 14.27 -13.52
C PHE A 123 5.12 15.62 -13.75
N LEU A 124 4.21 16.05 -12.85
CA LEU A 124 3.45 17.30 -13.00
C LEU A 124 4.34 18.54 -12.96
N LEU A 125 5.44 18.50 -12.20
CA LEU A 125 6.39 19.60 -12.12
C LEU A 125 7.46 19.55 -13.23
N GLY A 126 7.48 18.51 -14.06
CA GLY A 126 8.48 18.31 -15.11
C GLY A 126 9.91 18.26 -14.57
N ARG A 127 10.10 17.59 -13.42
CA ARG A 127 11.39 17.56 -12.72
C ARG A 127 12.21 16.33 -13.06
N ASP A 128 13.53 16.45 -12.90
CA ASP A 128 14.47 15.34 -12.98
C ASP A 128 14.81 14.88 -11.57
N ASN A 129 14.60 13.59 -11.31
CA ASN A 129 14.86 12.95 -10.03
C ASN A 129 16.03 11.95 -10.09
N GLY A 130 16.87 12.01 -11.13
CA GLY A 130 18.11 11.25 -11.23
C GLY A 130 19.19 11.74 -10.26
N PRO A 131 20.37 11.09 -10.21
CA PRO A 131 21.44 11.41 -9.26
C PRO A 131 21.94 12.86 -9.30
N THR A 132 21.79 13.53 -10.44
CA THR A 132 22.17 14.94 -10.67
C THR A 132 20.94 15.81 -10.96
N GLY A 133 19.75 15.30 -10.68
CA GLY A 133 18.47 15.93 -11.00
C GLY A 133 18.16 17.16 -10.15
N ASN A 134 17.14 17.90 -10.54
CA ASN A 134 16.68 19.12 -9.86
C ASN A 134 15.53 18.87 -8.88
N TYR A 135 15.26 17.61 -8.54
CA TYR A 135 14.34 17.18 -7.50
C TYR A 135 15.04 16.23 -6.54
N PRO A 136 14.72 16.27 -5.23
CA PRO A 136 15.29 15.34 -4.27
C PRO A 136 15.09 13.88 -4.70
N PRO A 137 16.00 12.95 -4.36
CA PRO A 137 15.83 11.53 -4.64
C PRO A 137 14.59 10.97 -3.93
N ALA A 138 14.10 9.81 -4.40
CA ALA A 138 12.92 9.16 -3.86
C ALA A 138 13.03 8.91 -2.34
N THR A 139 12.11 9.51 -1.57
CA THR A 139 12.06 9.39 -0.11
C THR A 139 10.95 8.48 0.40
N PHE A 140 10.15 7.87 -0.49
CA PHE A 140 9.06 6.96 -0.08
C PHE A 140 9.56 5.63 0.53
N THR A 141 10.86 5.35 0.42
CA THR A 141 11.53 4.26 1.15
C THR A 141 11.91 4.67 2.58
N VAL A 142 11.81 5.96 2.91
CA VAL A 142 12.07 6.50 4.24
C VAL A 142 10.77 6.43 5.04
N ASP A 143 10.78 5.65 6.12
CA ASP A 143 9.70 5.62 7.10
C ASP A 143 9.71 6.89 7.96
N LEU A 144 9.23 8.00 7.37
CA LEU A 144 9.16 9.31 8.04
C LEU A 144 8.25 9.28 9.27
N ALA A 145 7.27 8.38 9.33
CA ALA A 145 6.38 8.22 10.48
C ALA A 145 7.11 7.63 11.71
N ARG A 146 8.21 6.88 11.50
CA ARG A 146 9.10 6.43 12.58
C ARG A 146 10.24 7.37 12.90
N GLN A 147 10.56 8.33 12.03
CA GLN A 147 11.52 9.37 12.35
C GLN A 147 10.86 10.38 13.29
N SER A 148 10.87 10.06 14.60
CA SER A 148 10.77 11.10 15.62
C SER A 148 11.79 12.18 15.29
N LEU A 149 11.38 13.44 15.21
CA LEU A 149 12.27 14.59 15.13
C LEU A 149 13.12 14.65 16.40
N LEU A 150 14.18 13.84 16.47
CA LEU A 150 15.23 13.96 17.48
C LEU A 150 16.02 15.22 17.13
N GLY A 151 15.58 16.37 17.61
CA GLY A 151 16.34 17.60 17.41
C GLY A 151 15.63 18.94 17.63
N TYR A 152 14.34 18.96 17.93
CA TYR A 152 13.67 20.20 18.34
C TYR A 152 13.02 19.99 19.72
N SER A 153 13.81 20.23 20.76
CA SER A 153 13.37 20.49 22.14
C SER A 153 14.02 21.76 22.63
#